data_AF-A0A3D3A4D2-F1
#
_entry.id   AF-A0A3D3A4D2-F1
#
_cell.length_a   1.000
_cell.length_b   1.000
_cell.length_c   1.000
_cell.angle_alpha   90.00
_cell.angle_beta   90.00
_cell.angle_gamma   90.00
#
_symmetry.space_group_name_H-M   'P 1'
#
loop_
_entity.id
_entity.type
_entity.pdbx_description
1 polymer ?
#
loop_
_entity_poly.entity_id
_entity_poly.type
_entity_poly.pdbx_seq_one_letter_code
_entity_poly.pdbx_strand_id
1 'polypeptide(L)'
;IATPDIPLLDIAWEHIANGERQRWTLGTIVLPSMAPEEHSPEPEAQRTAQQLQDNLAEVTLTVSQVQEGAFVKITEYIPAHCTCEVTESAGAALRKEENAQIFLWFQAPGADDLTPSYKLKCASNVQNTAFDGEMEVAFGTRTKTSHIASVEWVGGSPALNENMELNLSPD
;
A
#
# COMPACT_ATOMS: atom_id res chain seq x y z
N ILE A 1 -16.50 -28.60 -28.48
CA ILE A 1 -15.39 -28.79 -27.51
C ILE A 1 -14.25 -27.94 -28.05
N ALA A 2 -13.99 -26.77 -27.44
CA ALA A 2 -12.93 -25.87 -27.85
C ALA A 2 -11.60 -26.37 -27.26
N THR A 3 -10.59 -26.56 -28.10
CA THR A 3 -9.23 -26.89 -27.71
C THR A 3 -8.63 -25.69 -26.95
N PRO A 4 -8.02 -25.86 -25.77
CA PRO A 4 -7.40 -24.75 -25.06
C PRO A 4 -6.25 -24.18 -25.90
N ASP A 5 -6.25 -22.87 -26.08
CA ASP A 5 -5.20 -22.13 -26.77
C ASP A 5 -3.96 -22.14 -25.88
N ILE A 6 -2.95 -22.92 -26.26
CA ILE A 6 -1.73 -23.07 -25.47
C ILE A 6 -0.84 -21.87 -25.80
N PRO A 7 -0.49 -21.00 -24.82
CA PRO A 7 0.40 -19.89 -25.09
C PRO A 7 1.80 -20.42 -25.41
N LEU A 8 2.22 -20.19 -26.65
CA LEU A 8 3.54 -20.56 -27.16
C LEU A 8 4.42 -19.31 -27.21
N LEU A 9 5.63 -19.39 -26.66
CA LEU A 9 6.64 -18.34 -26.79
C LEU A 9 7.77 -18.83 -27.69
N ASP A 10 7.98 -18.12 -28.79
CA ASP A 10 9.12 -18.34 -29.68
C ASP A 10 10.36 -17.63 -29.15
N ILE A 11 11.38 -18.40 -28.80
CA ILE A 11 12.70 -17.87 -28.49
C ILE A 11 13.44 -17.72 -29.81
N ALA A 12 13.73 -16.48 -30.20
CA ALA A 12 14.47 -16.18 -31.42
C ALA A 12 15.73 -15.36 -31.12
N TRP A 13 16.79 -15.66 -31.87
CA TRP A 13 17.97 -14.83 -31.95
C TRP A 13 17.91 -13.98 -33.21
N GLU A 14 18.20 -12.69 -33.07
CA GLU A 14 18.25 -11.75 -34.19
C GLU A 14 19.65 -11.16 -34.30
N HIS A 15 20.14 -11.07 -35.54
CA HIS A 15 21.39 -10.42 -35.90
C HIS A 15 21.17 -9.45 -37.04
N ILE A 16 21.70 -8.24 -36.91
CA ILE A 16 21.61 -7.20 -37.94
C ILE A 16 23.01 -6.93 -38.45
N ALA A 17 23.25 -7.21 -39.73
CA ALA A 17 24.52 -6.93 -40.40
C ALA A 17 24.25 -6.44 -41.83
N ASN A 18 25.05 -5.47 -42.28
CA ASN A 18 24.94 -4.86 -43.61
C ASN A 18 23.52 -4.32 -43.96
N GLY A 19 22.80 -3.84 -42.95
CA GLY A 19 21.44 -3.30 -43.13
C GLY A 19 20.34 -4.35 -43.23
N GLU A 20 20.67 -5.65 -43.20
CA GLU A 20 19.70 -6.74 -43.21
C GLU A 20 19.61 -7.39 -41.82
N ARG A 21 18.38 -7.68 -41.40
CA ARG A 21 18.10 -8.43 -40.18
C ARG A 21 17.88 -9.90 -40.52
N GLN A 22 18.66 -10.77 -39.90
CA GLN A 22 18.43 -12.21 -39.92
C GLN A 22 17.92 -12.66 -38.55
N ARG A 23 16.84 -13.45 -38.56
CA ARG A 23 16.20 -14.00 -37.37
C ARG A 23 16.18 -15.52 -37.47
N TRP A 24 16.61 -16.18 -36.41
CA TRP A 24 16.51 -17.63 -36.26
C TRP A 24 15.70 -17.96 -35.02
N THR A 25 14.63 -18.73 -35.18
CA THR A 25 13.89 -19.29 -34.05
C THR A 25 14.69 -20.47 -33.50
N LEU A 26 15.15 -20.35 -32.26
CA LEU A 26 15.95 -21.36 -31.56
C LEU A 26 15.08 -22.45 -30.95
N GLY A 27 13.82 -22.13 -30.64
CA GLY A 27 12.84 -23.08 -30.16
C GLY A 27 11.57 -22.40 -29.69
N THR A 28 10.50 -23.17 -29.59
CA THR A 28 9.22 -22.72 -29.06
C THR A 28 9.01 -23.40 -27.71
N ILE A 29 8.80 -22.61 -26.67
CA ILE A 29 8.45 -23.14 -25.36
C ILE A 29 6.94 -23.10 -25.17
N VAL A 30 6.39 -24.21 -24.64
CA VAL A 30 5.04 -24.23 -24.10
C VAL A 30 5.10 -23.53 -22.75
N LEU A 31 4.48 -22.35 -22.66
CA LEU A 31 4.32 -21.72 -21.36
C LEU A 31 3.31 -22.55 -20.58
N PRO A 32 3.58 -22.90 -19.30
CA PRO A 32 2.54 -23.47 -18.46
C PRO A 32 1.37 -22.49 -18.49
N SER A 33 0.17 -23.00 -18.79
CA SER A 33 -1.05 -22.22 -18.66
C SER A 33 -1.07 -21.75 -17.21
N MET A 34 -0.78 -20.47 -16.99
CA MET A 34 -1.16 -19.82 -15.75
C MET A 34 -2.68 -19.91 -15.78
N ALA A 35 -3.23 -20.84 -15.00
CA ALA A 35 -4.64 -20.77 -14.63
C ALA A 35 -4.92 -19.31 -14.23
N PRO A 36 -6.09 -18.74 -14.55
CA PRO A 36 -6.43 -17.44 -14.01
C PRO A 36 -6.17 -17.51 -12.52
N GLU A 37 -5.22 -16.71 -12.02
CA GLU A 37 -4.91 -16.70 -10.60
C GLU A 37 -6.26 -16.54 -9.91
N GLU A 38 -6.62 -17.48 -9.04
CA GLU A 38 -7.73 -17.25 -8.14
C GLU A 38 -7.46 -15.90 -7.52
N HIS A 39 -8.31 -14.92 -7.83
CA HIS A 39 -8.21 -13.56 -7.32
C HIS A 39 -8.50 -13.66 -5.82
N SER A 40 -7.52 -14.13 -5.06
CA SER A 40 -7.52 -14.01 -3.62
C SER A 40 -7.54 -12.52 -3.35
N PRO A 41 -8.44 -12.04 -2.48
CA PRO A 41 -8.44 -10.65 -2.05
C PRO A 41 -7.01 -10.28 -1.62
N GLU A 42 -6.48 -9.20 -2.20
CA GLU A 42 -5.12 -8.78 -1.93
C GLU A 42 -5.09 -7.99 -0.63
N PRO A 43 -4.08 -8.19 0.24
CA PRO A 43 -3.94 -7.39 1.44
C PRO A 43 -3.89 -5.90 1.11
N GLU A 44 -4.67 -5.11 1.83
CA GLU A 44 -4.77 -3.66 1.66
C GLU A 44 -4.68 -2.99 3.04
N ALA A 45 -4.00 -1.84 3.09
CA ALA A 45 -3.91 -1.02 4.29
C ALA A 45 -4.38 0.40 4.00
N GLN A 46 -5.22 0.93 4.90
CA GLN A 46 -5.77 2.27 4.82
C GLN A 46 -5.50 3.01 6.14
N ARG A 47 -5.29 4.33 6.05
CA ARG A 47 -5.06 5.19 7.21
C ARG A 47 -6.16 6.23 7.33
N THR A 48 -6.75 6.33 8.51
CA THR A 48 -7.69 7.39 8.88
C THR A 48 -7.15 8.18 10.06
N ALA A 49 -7.49 9.46 10.14
CA ALA A 49 -7.12 10.31 11.27
C ALA A 49 -8.31 11.16 11.72
N GLN A 50 -8.50 11.24 13.03
CA GLN A 50 -9.45 12.14 13.67
C GLN A 50 -8.69 13.21 14.42
N GLN A 51 -8.92 14.48 14.08
CA GLN A 51 -8.35 15.59 14.83
C GLN A 51 -9.05 15.71 16.19
N LEU A 52 -8.28 15.68 17.27
CA LEU A 52 -8.77 15.88 18.63
C LEU A 52 -8.53 17.33 19.10
N GLN A 53 -7.40 17.90 18.69
CA GLN A 53 -6.99 19.30 18.92
C GLN A 53 -6.12 19.76 17.75
N ASP A 54 -5.80 21.06 17.66
CA ASP A 54 -4.99 21.62 16.58
C ASP A 54 -3.72 20.80 16.30
N ASN A 55 -3.01 20.38 17.35
CA ASN A 55 -1.74 19.67 17.25
C ASN A 55 -1.81 18.19 17.69
N LEU A 56 -3.02 17.62 17.81
CA LEU A 56 -3.24 16.25 18.29
C LEU A 56 -4.29 15.55 17.44
N ALA A 57 -3.93 14.38 16.90
CA ALA A 57 -4.85 13.49 16.21
C ALA A 57 -4.77 12.07 16.77
N GLU A 58 -5.89 11.35 16.66
CA GLU A 58 -5.93 9.90 16.79
C GLU A 58 -5.90 9.30 15.38
N VAL A 59 -4.93 8.43 15.11
CA VAL A 59 -4.69 7.81 13.82
C VAL A 59 -5.02 6.33 13.94
N THR A 60 -5.82 5.83 13.01
CA THR A 60 -6.20 4.41 12.93
C THR A 60 -5.76 3.85 11.59
N LEU A 61 -5.07 2.73 11.63
CA LEU A 61 -4.75 1.95 10.44
C LEU A 61 -5.73 0.79 10.37
N THR A 62 -6.21 0.47 9.17
CA THR A 62 -7.03 -0.71 8.92
C THR A 62 -6.34 -1.55 7.88
N VAL A 63 -5.94 -2.77 8.25
CA VAL A 63 -5.42 -3.76 7.30
C VAL A 63 -6.46 -4.84 7.10
N SER A 64 -6.92 -4.98 5.86
CA SER A 64 -7.93 -5.95 5.45
C SER A 64 -7.35 -6.99 4.52
N GLN A 65 -8.12 -8.06 4.27
CA GLN A 65 -7.81 -9.09 3.27
C GLN A 65 -6.49 -9.85 3.57
N VAL A 66 -6.10 -9.92 4.85
CA VAL A 66 -4.92 -10.66 5.31
C VAL A 66 -5.30 -12.11 5.59
N GLN A 67 -4.53 -13.05 5.03
CA GLN A 67 -4.72 -14.48 5.29
C GLN A 67 -4.32 -14.86 6.73
N GLU A 68 -5.08 -15.77 7.34
CA GLU A 68 -4.75 -16.34 8.66
C GLU A 68 -3.31 -16.91 8.66
N GLY A 69 -2.54 -16.60 9.70
CA GLY A 69 -1.16 -17.04 9.84
C GLY A 69 -0.15 -16.27 9.00
N ALA A 70 -0.57 -15.26 8.22
CA ALA A 70 0.37 -14.39 7.51
C ALA A 70 1.20 -13.54 8.47
N PHE A 71 2.44 -13.27 8.07
CA PHE A 71 3.27 -12.26 8.70
C PHE A 71 2.86 -10.90 8.14
N VAL A 72 2.62 -9.92 9.02
CA VAL A 72 2.31 -8.53 8.63
C VAL A 72 3.21 -7.58 9.39
N LYS A 73 3.82 -6.64 8.67
CA LYS A 73 4.56 -5.52 9.23
C LYS A 73 4.01 -4.22 8.66
N ILE A 74 3.63 -3.30 9.53
CA ILE A 74 3.38 -1.90 9.16
C ILE A 74 4.49 -1.05 9.75
N THR A 75 5.13 -0.25 8.90
CA THR A 75 6.04 0.81 9.30
C THR A 75 5.34 2.14 9.09
N GLU A 76 5.01 2.84 10.17
CA GLU A 76 4.54 4.22 10.12
C GLU A 76 5.72 5.16 10.31
N TYR A 77 6.00 6.01 9.32
CA TYR A 77 7.04 7.02 9.41
C TYR A 77 6.49 8.23 10.16
N ILE A 78 6.99 8.45 11.37
CA ILE A 78 6.54 9.53 12.23
C ILE A 78 7.13 10.86 11.73
N PRO A 79 6.29 11.86 11.41
CA PRO A 79 6.77 13.10 10.84
C PRO A 79 7.67 13.87 11.79
N ALA A 80 8.56 14.69 11.22
CA ALA A 80 9.47 15.52 12.01
C ALA A 80 8.68 16.43 12.97
N HIS A 81 9.21 16.62 14.18
CA HIS A 81 8.57 17.40 15.24
C HIS A 81 7.21 16.85 15.70
N CYS A 82 6.90 15.59 15.39
CA CYS A 82 5.79 14.86 15.96
C CYS A 82 6.27 13.73 16.87
N THR A 83 5.37 13.30 17.74
CA THR A 83 5.55 12.17 18.65
C THR A 83 4.36 11.24 18.50
N CYS A 84 4.64 9.94 18.56
CA CYS A 84 3.65 8.88 18.45
C CYS A 84 3.58 8.10 19.77
N GLU A 85 2.36 7.88 20.24
CA GLU A 85 1.99 7.06 21.39
C GLU A 85 0.93 6.05 20.94
N VAL A 86 1.26 4.75 20.94
CA VAL A 86 0.32 3.70 20.56
C VAL A 86 -0.79 3.57 21.61
N THR A 87 -2.04 3.58 21.16
CA THR A 87 -3.23 3.46 22.01
C THR A 87 -3.86 2.08 21.95
N GLU A 88 -3.81 1.42 20.79
CA GLU A 88 -4.23 0.04 20.58
C GLU A 88 -3.23 -0.64 19.64
N SER A 89 -2.72 -1.81 20.03
CA SER A 89 -1.78 -2.56 19.17
C SER A 89 -2.49 -3.58 18.29
N ALA A 90 -3.75 -3.90 18.58
CA ALA A 90 -4.53 -4.94 17.89
C ALA A 90 -3.78 -6.27 17.81
N GLY A 91 -3.07 -6.63 18.90
CA GLY A 91 -2.27 -7.86 18.98
C GLY A 91 -0.88 -7.78 18.33
N ALA A 92 -0.49 -6.62 17.78
CA ALA A 92 0.86 -6.42 17.25
C ALA A 92 1.92 -6.39 18.36
N ALA A 93 3.09 -6.95 18.05
CA ALA A 93 4.32 -6.56 18.72
C ALA A 93 4.75 -5.17 18.23
N LEU A 94 5.12 -4.30 19.15
CA LEU A 94 5.50 -2.92 18.86
C LEU A 94 7.02 -2.78 18.86
N ARG A 95 7.56 -2.09 17.86
CA ARG A 95 8.96 -1.65 17.83
C ARG A 95 9.00 -0.18 17.47
N LYS A 96 9.77 0.59 18.24
CA LYS A 96 9.96 2.02 18.02
C LYS A 96 11.39 2.27 17.55
N GLU A 97 11.51 3.02 16.47
CA GLU A 97 12.78 3.56 15.97
C GLU A 97 12.78 5.08 16.11
N GLU A 98 13.85 5.75 15.69
CA GLU A 98 14.02 7.20 15.88
C GLU A 98 12.87 8.00 15.26
N ASN A 99 12.43 7.62 14.06
CA ASN A 99 11.39 8.29 13.29
C ASN A 99 10.30 7.32 12.78
N ALA A 100 10.14 6.16 13.40
CA ALA A 100 9.15 5.18 12.96
C ALA A 100 8.49 4.42 14.12
N GLN A 101 7.21 4.12 13.95
CA GLN A 101 6.47 3.18 14.76
C GLN A 101 6.15 1.94 13.92
N ILE A 102 6.64 0.79 14.37
CA ILE A 102 6.47 -0.49 13.67
C ILE A 102 5.46 -1.35 14.44
N PHE A 103 4.46 -1.85 13.72
CA PHE A 103 3.49 -2.84 14.19
C PHE A 103 3.78 -4.16 13.49
N LEU A 104 3.94 -5.24 14.25
CA LEU A 104 4.40 -6.51 13.72
C LEU A 104 3.55 -7.66 14.24
N TRP A 105 2.85 -8.34 13.33
CA TRP A 105 2.13 -9.58 13.58
C TRP A 105 2.92 -10.73 12.97
N PHE A 106 3.39 -11.64 13.82
CA PHE A 106 4.05 -12.85 13.36
C PHE A 106 3.08 -13.81 12.67
N GLN A 107 1.82 -13.77 13.10
CA GLN A 107 0.71 -14.55 12.58
C GLN A 107 -0.57 -13.72 12.70
N ALA A 108 -1.18 -13.39 11.58
CA ALA A 108 -2.48 -12.70 11.54
C ALA A 108 -3.60 -13.65 11.99
N PRO A 109 -4.61 -13.15 12.74
CA PRO A 109 -5.70 -13.96 13.29
C PRO A 109 -6.75 -14.38 12.24
N GLY A 110 -6.70 -13.85 11.01
CA GLY A 110 -7.46 -14.32 9.85
C GLY A 110 -8.92 -13.91 9.75
N ALA A 111 -9.65 -13.82 10.87
CA ALA A 111 -11.08 -13.50 10.86
C ALA A 111 -11.39 -11.99 10.91
N ASP A 112 -10.46 -11.19 11.46
CA ASP A 112 -10.66 -9.77 11.73
C ASP A 112 -9.59 -8.91 11.05
N ASP A 113 -9.99 -7.68 10.69
CA ASP A 113 -9.06 -6.65 10.24
C ASP A 113 -8.08 -6.28 11.35
N LEU A 114 -6.82 -6.03 10.97
CA LEU A 114 -5.82 -5.53 11.90
C LEU A 114 -6.01 -4.03 12.04
N THR A 115 -6.40 -3.57 13.23
CA THR A 115 -6.82 -2.19 13.46
C THR A 115 -6.03 -1.49 14.57
N PRO A 116 -4.69 -1.38 14.47
CA PRO A 116 -3.93 -0.65 15.46
C PRO A 116 -4.24 0.86 15.39
N SER A 117 -4.13 1.53 16.52
CA SER A 117 -4.29 2.98 16.61
C SER A 117 -3.21 3.64 17.46
N TYR A 118 -2.93 4.90 17.16
CA TYR A 118 -1.98 5.71 17.91
C TYR A 118 -2.38 7.18 17.95
N LYS A 119 -1.92 7.88 18.98
CA LYS A 119 -2.01 9.34 19.07
C LYS A 119 -0.77 9.97 18.44
N LEU A 120 -1.00 10.86 17.50
CA LEU A 120 0.02 11.70 16.89
C LEU A 120 -0.06 13.11 17.46
N LYS A 121 1.01 13.55 18.13
CA LYS A 121 1.13 14.90 18.68
C LYS A 121 2.28 15.64 18.01
N CYS A 122 1.99 16.77 17.39
CA CYS A 122 2.94 17.57 16.63
C CYS A 122 3.21 18.94 17.29
N ALA A 123 4.27 19.61 16.85
CA ALA A 123 4.56 20.99 17.25
C ALA A 123 3.63 22.02 16.56
N SER A 124 3.11 21.67 15.38
CA SER A 124 2.22 22.50 14.56
C SER A 124 0.87 21.80 14.33
N ASN A 125 0.01 22.42 13.52
CA ASN A 125 -1.28 21.82 13.16
C ASN A 125 -1.07 20.45 12.49
N VAL A 126 -1.69 19.42 13.06
CA VAL A 126 -1.52 18.02 12.67
C VAL A 126 -2.07 17.74 11.27
N GLN A 127 -3.05 18.51 10.78
CA GLN A 127 -3.61 18.38 9.42
C GLN A 127 -2.64 18.82 8.32
N ASN A 128 -1.65 19.67 8.65
CA ASN A 128 -0.63 20.11 7.70
C ASN A 128 0.56 19.15 7.61
N THR A 129 0.49 18.04 8.33
CA THR A 129 1.59 17.08 8.43
C THR A 129 1.43 16.00 7.36
N ALA A 130 2.52 15.67 6.66
CA ALA A 130 2.53 14.57 5.71
C ALA A 130 2.59 13.23 6.45
N PHE A 131 1.79 12.26 6.00
CA PHE A 131 1.85 10.89 6.49
C PHE A 131 2.54 10.02 5.46
N ASP A 132 3.35 9.07 5.93
CA ASP A 132 3.96 8.05 5.07
C ASP A 132 4.09 6.76 5.86
N GLY A 133 4.04 5.65 5.13
CA GLY A 133 4.15 4.33 5.72
C GLY A 133 4.21 3.23 4.67
N GLU A 134 4.56 2.04 5.14
CA GLU A 134 4.69 0.85 4.31
C GLU A 134 4.07 -0.34 5.02
N MET A 135 3.36 -1.16 4.25
CA MET A 135 2.90 -2.48 4.66
C MET A 135 3.72 -3.54 3.93
N GLU A 136 4.21 -4.52 4.68
CA GLU A 136 4.78 -5.75 4.15
C GLU A 136 3.97 -6.95 4.65
N VAL A 137 3.54 -7.80 3.73
CA VAL A 137 2.82 -9.04 4.04
C VAL A 137 3.57 -10.22 3.44
N ALA A 138 3.77 -11.27 4.23
CA ALA A 138 4.36 -12.52 3.78
C ALA A 138 3.47 -13.72 4.16
N PHE A 139 3.21 -14.58 3.20
CA PHE A 139 2.47 -15.83 3.41
C PHE A 139 2.97 -16.92 2.46
N GLY A 140 3.33 -18.08 3.03
CA GLY A 140 3.99 -19.16 2.28
C GLY A 140 5.30 -18.68 1.65
N THR A 141 5.38 -18.68 0.32
CA THR A 141 6.54 -18.21 -0.45
C THR A 141 6.33 -16.84 -1.09
N ARG A 142 5.22 -16.15 -0.80
CA ARG A 142 4.86 -14.86 -1.39
C ARG A 142 5.13 -13.74 -0.40
N THR A 143 5.65 -12.63 -0.91
CA THR A 143 5.86 -11.37 -0.18
C THR A 143 5.29 -10.23 -1.01
N LYS A 144 4.58 -9.30 -0.37
CA LYS A 144 4.06 -8.09 -0.98
C LYS A 144 4.40 -6.89 -0.12
N THR A 145 4.86 -5.82 -0.77
CA THR A 145 5.06 -4.52 -0.14
C THR A 145 4.10 -3.52 -0.77
N SER A 146 3.52 -2.64 0.03
CA SER A 146 2.57 -1.62 -0.44
C SER A 146 2.73 -0.33 0.37
N HIS A 147 2.66 0.82 -0.28
CA HIS A 147 2.77 2.11 0.36
C HIS A 147 1.43 2.57 0.97
N ILE A 148 1.49 3.20 2.13
CA ILE A 148 0.38 3.82 2.85
C ILE A 148 0.65 5.33 2.89
N ALA A 149 0.43 6.02 1.77
CA ALA A 149 0.79 7.44 1.64
C ALA A 149 -0.36 8.41 1.98
N SER A 150 -1.62 7.99 1.84
CA SER A 150 -2.77 8.85 2.11
C SER A 150 -3.21 8.79 3.57
N VAL A 151 -3.91 9.83 4.00
CA VAL A 151 -4.68 9.84 5.25
C VAL A 151 -6.06 10.40 4.95
N GLU A 152 -7.10 9.70 5.39
CA GLU A 152 -8.46 10.22 5.35
C GLU A 152 -8.80 10.88 6.68
N TRP A 153 -9.14 12.17 6.64
CA TRP A 153 -9.51 12.92 7.84
C TRP A 153 -10.99 12.78 8.14
N VAL A 154 -11.31 12.13 9.26
CA VAL A 154 -12.69 11.96 9.73
C VAL A 154 -13.13 13.22 10.46
N GLY A 155 -14.16 13.90 9.95
CA GLY A 155 -14.76 15.08 10.59
C GLY A 155 -14.23 16.44 10.12
N GLY A 156 -13.40 16.48 9.07
CA GLY A 156 -13.07 17.72 8.38
C GLY A 156 -14.23 18.20 7.51
N SER A 157 -14.80 19.37 7.82
CA SER A 157 -15.64 20.07 6.84
C SER A 157 -14.80 20.30 5.57
N PRO A 158 -15.31 20.03 4.35
CA PRO A 158 -14.56 20.30 3.14
C PRO A 158 -14.34 21.80 3.04
N ALA A 159 -13.13 22.27 3.34
CA ALA A 159 -12.76 23.64 3.09
C ALA A 159 -12.66 23.81 1.57
N LEU A 160 -13.75 24.35 1.01
CA LEU A 160 -13.82 25.16 -0.19
C LEU A 160 -13.04 24.64 -1.40
N ASN A 161 -13.76 23.94 -2.28
CA ASN A 161 -13.48 24.05 -3.70
C ASN A 161 -13.55 25.54 -4.06
N GLU A 162 -12.39 26.20 -4.13
CA GLU A 162 -12.26 27.50 -4.76
C GLU A 162 -12.68 27.31 -6.22
N ASN A 163 -13.93 27.67 -6.48
CA ASN A 163 -14.44 27.88 -7.82
C ASN A 163 -13.44 28.79 -8.53
N MET A 164 -12.81 28.28 -9.60
CA MET A 164 -12.19 29.13 -10.61
C MET A 164 -13.27 30.03 -11.21
N GLU A 165 -13.54 31.17 -10.58
CA GLU A 165 -14.21 32.29 -11.22
C GLU A 165 -13.26 32.85 -12.28
N LEU A 166 -13.44 32.36 -13.51
CA LEU A 166 -12.91 33.01 -14.69
C LEU A 166 -13.57 34.39 -14.81
N ASN A 167 -12.93 35.43 -14.30
CA ASN A 167 -13.25 36.80 -14.64
C ASN A 167 -12.94 37.01 -16.13
N LEU A 168 -13.93 36.78 -16.99
CA LEU A 168 -13.97 37.36 -18.33
C LEU A 168 -14.45 38.81 -18.18
N SER A 169 -13.49 39.74 -18.17
CA SER A 169 -13.78 41.17 -18.36
C SER A 169 -14.36 41.41 -19.77
N PRO A 170 -15.39 42.25 -19.93
CA PRO A 170 -15.83 42.70 -21.24
C PRO A 170 -15.07 43.97 -21.65
N ASP A 171 -14.57 43.99 -22.88
CA ASP A 171 -14.38 45.18 -23.73
C ASP A 171 -14.73 44.80 -25.18
#